data_AF-A0AAX3BA66-F1
#
_entry.id   AF-A0AAX3BA66-F1
#
_cell.length_a   1.000
_cell.length_b   1.000
_cell.length_c   1.000
_cell.angle_alpha   90.00
_cell.angle_beta   90.00
_cell.angle_gamma   90.00
#
_symmetry.space_group_name_H-M   'P 1'
#
loop_
_entity.id
_entity.type
_entity.pdbx_description
1 polymer ?
#
loop_
_entity_poly.entity_id
_entity_poly.type
_entity_poly.pdbx_seq_one_letter_code
_entity_poly.pdbx_strand_id
1 'polypeptide(L)'
;MFVKPISIPNRKTGKRYTYYRLCESYRLGNTVRHRNILNLGKLEELPDRSDHKVLADRIEQIVYKRPSLFVSQIPQKIENLAQHYAILPVLSYRGDDWITKGIPL
;
A
#
# COMPACT_ATOMS: atom_id res chain seq x y z
N MET A 1 7.01 3.12 -5.46
CA MET A 1 5.69 2.58 -5.05
C MET A 1 4.77 3.74 -4.68
N PHE A 2 3.46 3.53 -4.53
CA PHE A 2 2.52 4.58 -4.09
C PHE A 2 1.30 3.98 -3.39
N VAL A 3 0.65 4.77 -2.53
CA VAL A 3 -0.63 4.40 -1.91
C VAL A 3 -1.80 4.85 -2.78
N LYS A 4 -2.69 3.92 -3.12
CA LYS A 4 -3.90 4.18 -3.90
C LYS A 4 -5.16 4.00 -3.04
N PRO A 5 -6.03 5.02 -2.92
CA PRO A 5 -7.33 4.88 -2.27
C PRO A 5 -8.33 4.12 -3.15
N ILE A 6 -9.19 3.35 -2.52
CA ILE A 6 -10.28 2.58 -3.13
C ILE A 6 -11.54 2.82 -2.32
N SER A 7 -12.54 3.41 -2.96
CA SER A 7 -13.83 3.65 -2.34
C SER A 7 -14.78 2.51 -2.66
N ILE A 8 -15.19 1.77 -1.62
CA ILE A 8 -16.12 0.64 -1.71
C ILE A 8 -17.46 1.06 -1.11
N PRO A 9 -18.57 1.00 -1.86
CA PRO A 9 -19.89 1.24 -1.32
C PRO A 9 -20.37 0.03 -0.51
N ASN A 10 -20.91 0.27 0.68
CA ASN A 10 -21.65 -0.72 1.44
C ASN A 10 -23.10 -0.74 0.96
N ARG A 11 -23.48 -1.85 0.31
CA ARG A 11 -24.82 -2.01 -0.29
C ARG A 11 -25.97 -2.00 0.73
N LYS A 12 -25.70 -2.36 1.99
CA LYS A 12 -26.72 -2.44 3.05
C LYS A 12 -26.99 -1.08 3.69
N THR A 13 -25.94 -0.27 3.88
CA THR A 13 -26.04 1.00 4.62
C THR A 13 -25.93 2.23 3.74
N GLY A 14 -25.54 2.08 2.47
CA GLY A 14 -25.24 3.19 1.55
C GLY A 14 -23.92 3.91 1.87
N LYS A 15 -23.25 3.59 2.97
CA LYS A 15 -22.00 4.25 3.37
C LYS A 15 -20.84 3.84 2.46
N ARG A 16 -19.94 4.76 2.15
CA ARG A 16 -18.71 4.49 1.40
C ARG A 16 -17.53 4.35 2.35
N TYR A 17 -16.77 3.28 2.18
CA TYR A 17 -15.55 3.02 2.94
C TYR A 17 -14.34 3.22 2.03
N THR A 18 -13.29 3.86 2.54
CA THR A 18 -12.03 4.01 1.82
C THR A 18 -11.01 3.05 2.39
N TYR A 19 -10.47 2.22 1.51
CA TYR A 19 -9.34 1.34 1.79
C TYR A 19 -8.17 1.77 0.92
N TYR A 20 -6.97 1.41 1.35
CA TYR A 20 -5.73 1.79 0.71
C TYR A 20 -4.99 0.55 0.23
N ARG A 21 -4.32 0.68 -0.90
CA ARG A 21 -3.44 -0.35 -1.44
C ARG A 21 -2.07 0.23 -1.75
N LEU A 22 -1.03 -0.53 -1.48
CA LEU A 22 0.31 -0.25 -1.99
C LEU A 22 0.36 -0.74 -3.43
N CYS A 23 0.71 0.14 -4.35
CA CYS A 23 0.82 -0.15 -5.77
C CYS A 23 2.21 0.22 -6.30
N GLU A 24 2.57 -0.40 -7.41
CA GLU A 24 3.78 -0.06 -8.15
C GLU A 24 3.46 0.18 -9.62
N SER A 25 4.06 1.22 -10.18
CA SER A 25 3.99 1.55 -11.59
C SER A 25 5.07 0.79 -12.36
N TYR A 26 4.68 0.14 -13.45
CA TYR A 26 5.59 -0.53 -14.38
C TYR A 26 5.23 -0.18 -15.82
N ARG A 27 6.19 -0.30 -16.74
CA ARG A 27 5.96 -0.09 -18.16
C ARG A 27 5.73 -1.43 -18.85
N LEU A 28 4.70 -1.49 -19.68
CA LEU A 28 4.46 -2.58 -20.62
C LEU A 28 4.42 -1.98 -22.03
N GLY A 29 5.53 -2.11 -22.75
CA GLY A 29 5.75 -1.39 -24.00
C GLY A 29 5.68 0.13 -23.77
N ASN A 30 4.82 0.80 -24.54
CA ASN A 30 4.61 2.25 -24.46
C ASN A 30 3.59 2.69 -23.39
N THR A 31 3.02 1.75 -22.62
CA THR A 31 1.94 2.05 -21.67
C THR A 31 2.41 1.86 -20.24
N VAL A 32 2.12 2.84 -19.38
CA VAL A 32 2.31 2.72 -17.93
C VAL A 32 1.12 1.99 -17.32
N ARG A 33 1.38 0.95 -16.55
CA ARG A 33 0.39 0.17 -15.80
C ARG A 33 0.73 0.16 -14.32
N HIS A 34 -0.29 -0.05 -13.48
CA HIS A 34 -0.13 -0.14 -12.04
C HIS A 34 -0.50 -1.55 -11.58
N ARG A 35 0.38 -2.20 -10.80
CA ARG A 35 0.08 -3.46 -10.12
C ARG A 35 -0.15 -3.23 -8.64
N ASN A 36 -1.08 -4.00 -8.06
CA ASN A 36 -1.28 -4.04 -6.63
C ASN A 36 -0.18 -4.91 -5.99
N ILE A 37 0.47 -4.39 -4.95
CA ILE A 37 1.46 -5.13 -4.15
C ILE A 37 0.80 -5.68 -2.89
N LEU A 38 0.07 -4.83 -2.16
CA LEU A 38 -0.46 -5.16 -0.84
C LEU A 38 -1.71 -4.33 -0.52
N ASN A 39 -2.66 -4.91 0.21
CA ASN A 39 -3.76 -4.17 0.82
C ASN A 39 -3.30 -3.57 2.17
N LEU A 40 -3.40 -2.25 2.32
CA LEU A 40 -2.99 -1.51 3.53
C LEU A 40 -4.15 -1.29 4.50
N GLY A 41 -5.36 -1.76 4.17
CA GLY A 41 -6.53 -1.54 5.01
C GLY A 41 -6.98 -0.08 5.00
N LYS A 42 -7.52 0.42 6.12
CA LYS A 42 -8.10 1.77 6.21
C LYS A 42 -7.10 2.88 6.54
N LEU A 43 -5.89 2.53 7.02
CA LEU A 43 -4.88 3.48 7.48
C LEU A 43 -5.45 4.57 8.42
N GLU A 44 -6.38 4.22 9.32
CA GLU A 44 -6.99 5.18 10.26
C GLU A 44 -5.94 5.88 11.14
N GLU A 45 -4.79 5.21 11.29
CA GLU A 45 -3.60 5.68 11.96
C GLU A 45 -2.83 6.80 11.24
N LEU A 46 -3.00 6.95 9.93
CA LEU A 46 -2.36 7.99 9.11
C LEU A 46 -3.46 8.79 8.39
N PRO A 47 -4.10 9.74 9.10
CA PRO A 47 -5.20 10.51 8.52
C PRO A 47 -4.74 11.50 7.44
N ASP A 48 -3.48 11.96 7.50
CA ASP A 48 -2.91 12.83 6.49
C ASP A 48 -2.49 12.04 5.25
N ARG A 49 -2.84 12.56 4.07
CA ARG A 49 -2.44 11.97 2.78
C ARG A 49 -0.95 12.18 2.48
N SER A 50 -0.31 13.21 3.03
CA SER A 50 1.15 13.37 2.88
C SER A 50 1.90 12.18 3.47
N ASP A 51 1.41 11.65 4.59
CA ASP A 51 2.03 10.52 5.30
C ASP A 51 1.94 9.23 4.49
N HIS A 52 0.94 9.08 3.62
CA HIS A 52 0.81 7.92 2.75
C HIS A 52 1.96 7.85 1.74
N LYS A 53 2.43 9.00 1.25
CA LYS A 53 3.60 9.05 0.36
C LYS A 53 4.85 8.63 1.12
N VAL A 54 5.07 9.19 2.31
CA VAL A 54 6.22 8.84 3.16
C VAL A 54 6.22 7.34 3.50
N LEU A 55 5.04 6.78 3.81
CA LEU A 55 4.88 5.34 4.05
C LEU A 55 5.25 4.51 2.82
N ALA A 56 4.73 4.84 1.63
CA ALA A 56 5.05 4.10 0.41
C ALA A 56 6.54 4.16 0.05
N ASP A 57 7.14 5.35 0.13
CA ASP A 57 8.56 5.56 -0.13
C ASP A 57 9.42 4.77 0.87
N ARG A 58 9.01 4.73 2.14
CA ARG A 58 9.73 3.98 3.16
C ARG A 58 9.61 2.47 3.00
N ILE A 59 8.42 1.95 2.66
CA ILE A 59 8.25 0.53 2.32
C ILE A 59 9.13 0.16 1.12
N GLU A 60 9.15 1.00 0.07
CA GLU A 60 9.99 0.79 -1.10
C GLU A 60 11.48 0.70 -0.73
N GLN A 61 11.95 1.60 0.13
CA GLN A 61 13.34 1.59 0.61
C GLN A 61 13.70 0.31 1.34
N ILE A 62 12.84 -0.17 2.24
CA ILE A 62 13.07 -1.40 3.00
C ILE A 62 13.08 -2.61 2.04
N VAL A 63 12.07 -2.73 1.18
CA VAL A 63 11.90 -3.86 0.26
C VAL A 63 13.05 -3.96 -0.75
N TYR A 64 13.48 -2.84 -1.34
CA TYR A 64 14.58 -2.83 -2.31
C TYR A 64 15.95 -2.58 -1.69
N LYS A 65 16.07 -2.57 -0.35
CA LYS A 65 17.32 -2.29 0.38
C LYS A 65 17.99 -0.99 -0.09
N ARG A 66 17.20 0.03 -0.39
CA ARG A 66 17.73 1.34 -0.80
C ARG A 66 18.13 2.14 0.44
N PRO A 67 19.33 2.74 0.45
CA PRO A 67 19.72 3.63 1.53
C PRO A 67 18.81 4.86 1.56
N SER A 68 18.54 5.34 2.77
CA SER A 68 17.79 6.58 2.99
C SER A 68 18.66 7.54 3.78
N LEU A 69 18.81 8.75 3.26
CA LEU A 69 19.64 9.79 3.87
C LEU A 69 18.96 10.43 5.09
N PHE A 70 17.65 10.24 5.26
CA PHE A 70 16.82 10.97 6.21
C PHE A 70 15.93 10.06 7.07
N VAL A 71 16.40 8.86 7.40
CA VAL A 71 15.63 7.90 8.24
C VAL A 71 15.22 8.50 9.57
N SER A 72 16.08 9.30 10.20
CA SER A 72 15.81 9.96 11.49
C SER A 72 14.70 11.00 11.45
N GLN A 73 14.31 11.47 10.25
CA GLN A 73 13.22 12.43 10.07
C GLN A 73 11.87 11.75 9.83
N ILE A 74 11.85 10.42 9.66
CA ILE A 74 10.62 9.67 9.46
C ILE A 74 9.91 9.51 10.80
N PRO A 75 8.64 9.95 10.93
CA PRO A 75 7.87 9.73 12.16
C PRO A 75 7.87 8.24 12.54
N GLN A 76 8.14 7.94 13.81
CA GLN A 76 8.27 6.56 14.30
C GLN A 76 7.06 5.68 13.95
N LYS A 77 5.86 6.29 13.92
CA LYS A 77 4.63 5.61 13.53
C LYS A 77 4.67 5.11 12.08
N ILE A 78 5.16 5.94 11.16
CA ILE A 78 5.33 5.57 9.75
C ILE A 78 6.42 4.51 9.61
N GLU A 79 7.52 4.62 10.36
CA GLU A 79 8.57 3.60 10.37
C GLU A 79 8.02 2.24 10.82
N ASN A 80 7.26 2.20 11.91
CA ASN A 80 6.67 0.96 12.43
C ASN A 80 5.72 0.32 11.40
N LEU A 81 4.86 1.12 10.76
CA LEU A 81 3.98 0.63 9.70
C LEU A 81 4.77 0.16 8.49
N ALA A 82 5.83 0.88 8.09
CA ALA A 82 6.65 0.50 6.95
C ALA A 82 7.38 -0.83 7.19
N GLN A 83 7.95 -1.02 8.37
CA GLN A 83 8.57 -2.28 8.78
C GLN A 83 7.54 -3.42 8.80
N HIS A 84 6.36 -3.17 9.39
CA HIS A 84 5.27 -4.15 9.44
C HIS A 84 4.85 -4.60 8.03
N TYR A 85 4.64 -3.66 7.10
CA TYR A 85 4.19 -4.00 5.76
C TYR A 85 5.30 -4.54 4.86
N ALA A 86 6.57 -4.19 5.10
CA ALA A 86 7.69 -4.65 4.29
C ALA A 86 8.05 -6.13 4.53
N ILE A 87 7.76 -6.67 5.73
CA ILE A 87 8.00 -8.09 6.04
C ILE A 87 6.85 -9.00 5.62
N LEU A 88 5.66 -8.45 5.36
CA LEU A 88 4.56 -9.26 4.84
C LEU A 88 5.01 -9.85 3.51
N PRO A 89 4.65 -11.11 3.21
CA PRO A 89 4.92 -11.68 1.91
C PRO A 89 4.37 -10.74 0.85
N VAL A 90 5.28 -10.01 0.19
CA VAL A 90 5.07 -9.39 -1.12
C VAL A 90 4.64 -10.48 -2.15
N LEU A 91 4.68 -11.76 -1.75
CA LEU A 91 4.27 -13.02 -2.36
C LEU A 91 2.74 -13.24 -2.47
N SER A 92 1.99 -12.26 -2.91
CA SER A 92 0.83 -12.58 -3.75
C SER A 92 1.06 -11.88 -5.08
N TYR A 93 0.99 -12.62 -6.19
CA TYR A 93 1.12 -12.15 -7.58
C TYR A 93 2.52 -12.16 -8.22
N ARG A 94 3.13 -13.35 -8.28
CA ARG A 94 3.48 -13.92 -9.59
C ARG A 94 2.25 -14.72 -10.06
N GLY A 95 1.48 -14.16 -11.00
CA GLY A 95 0.38 -14.88 -11.67
C GLY A 95 -0.99 -14.72 -11.02
N ASP A 96 -1.92 -14.15 -11.78
CA ASP A 96 -3.34 -14.52 -11.90
C ASP A 96 -4.01 -15.27 -10.73
N ASP A 97 -4.58 -14.55 -9.75
CA ASP A 97 -5.54 -15.16 -8.81
C ASP A 97 -6.57 -14.16 -8.26
N TRP A 98 -7.57 -13.81 -9.07
CA TRP A 98 -8.58 -12.79 -8.76
C TRP A 98 -9.85 -13.33 -8.08
N ILE A 99 -9.91 -14.59 -7.65
CA ILE A 99 -11.08 -15.16 -6.96
C ILE A 99 -10.60 -16.19 -5.93
N THR A 100 -10.68 -15.92 -4.62
CA THR A 100 -11.04 -16.97 -3.59
C THR A 100 -10.95 -16.55 -2.13
N LYS A 101 -10.38 -15.42 -1.71
CA LYS A 101 -10.34 -15.13 -0.26
C LYS A 101 -10.90 -13.76 0.07
N GLY A 102 -12.21 -13.77 0.34
CA GLY A 102 -12.91 -12.69 1.02
C GLY A 102 -12.14 -12.31 2.28
N ILE A 103 -11.73 -11.05 2.35
CA ILE A 103 -11.19 -10.45 3.57
C ILE A 103 -12.38 -10.30 4.52
N PRO A 104 -12.36 -10.86 5.74
CA PRO A 104 -13.43 -10.63 6.70
C PRO A 104 -13.48 -9.15 7.08
N LEU A 105 -14.72 -8.65 7.23
CA LEU A 105 -15.07 -7.28 7.59
C LEU A 105 -14.49 -6.84 8.95
#